data_AF-A0A953LEC8-F1
#
_entry.id   AF-A0A953LEC8-F1
#
_cell.length_a   1.000
_cell.length_b   1.000
_cell.length_c   1.000
_cell.angle_alpha   90.00
_cell.angle_beta   90.00
_cell.angle_gamma   90.00
#
_symmetry.space_group_name_H-M   'P 1'
#
loop_
_entity.id
_entity.type
_entity.pdbx_description
1 polymer ?
#
loop_
_entity_poly.entity_id
_entity_poly.type
_entity_poly.pdbx_seq_one_letter_code
_entity_poly.pdbx_strand_id
1 'polypeptide(L)'
;MFKSEPKSIVRFLATHFDLIRHLFDIQIHEGVITRQQVSDALSDWDSDVEDQLLEYRILTPQNDDFLISEPYFVLLEFILQQFKPLLPEEIDIYGQSIRTLFLQIREGIHLDRNILLERMDALANQIKKFTTAIRNNTTSLQHESRELKANTQNMEYEEKIRKARHLIEFYIMPLNTILDVNHSQSIYNELLHISQYVNKMRFNYENESIRRRFGKLYNLLVQSNTDISSQSAIISNELLPLIERIRTESEYLQGFHIYLTNGDCYKKYDPPALFSISRTYPYQHFVYENTKQYFEQFRHEESVYIEEAGAPEEQWIFDQEEYRQRLESQLPVDDFFSWCGSAISEDKPHFRLDEYFMITSLIFEDDYEIESHHPATNAILKSDDVQLVLPRLKIKKKHVSEKP
;
A
#
# COMPACT_ATOMS: atom_id res chain seq x y z
N MET A 1 25.65 -51.02 -25.40
CA MET A 1 24.56 -51.43 -26.32
C MET A 1 23.27 -51.21 -25.58
N PHE A 2 22.37 -50.35 -26.08
CA PHE A 2 21.03 -50.20 -25.50
C PHE A 2 20.31 -51.56 -25.62
N LYS A 3 20.04 -52.23 -24.50
CA LYS A 3 19.32 -53.50 -24.47
C LYS A 3 17.80 -53.33 -24.52
N SER A 4 17.31 -52.11 -24.31
CA SER A 4 15.91 -51.79 -24.14
C SER A 4 15.36 -50.93 -25.29
N GLU A 5 14.17 -51.27 -25.77
CA GLU A 5 13.49 -50.49 -26.81
C GLU A 5 13.13 -49.09 -26.27
N PRO A 6 13.28 -48.01 -27.07
CA PRO A 6 12.94 -46.65 -26.64
C PRO A 6 11.51 -46.49 -26.12
N LYS A 7 10.56 -47.28 -26.65
CA LYS A 7 9.16 -47.29 -26.17
C LYS A 7 9.03 -47.84 -24.76
N SER A 8 9.86 -48.82 -24.38
CA SER A 8 9.85 -49.41 -23.04
C SER A 8 10.33 -48.42 -21.99
N ILE A 9 11.35 -47.61 -22.32
CA ILE A 9 11.85 -46.55 -21.44
C ILE A 9 10.75 -45.52 -21.18
N VAL A 10 10.07 -45.03 -22.21
CA VAL A 10 8.97 -44.05 -22.04
C VAL A 10 7.79 -44.63 -21.27
N ARG A 11 7.45 -45.90 -21.51
CA ARG A 11 6.39 -46.58 -20.75
C ARG A 11 6.76 -46.72 -19.28
N PHE A 12 8.01 -47.06 -18.99
CA PHE A 12 8.53 -47.14 -17.62
C PHE A 12 8.47 -45.78 -16.92
N LEU A 13 8.92 -44.70 -17.59
CA LEU A 13 8.80 -43.33 -17.07
C LEU A 13 7.35 -42.96 -16.72
N ALA A 14 6.38 -43.39 -17.53
CA ALA A 14 4.97 -43.13 -17.28
C ALA A 14 4.39 -43.99 -16.14
N THR A 15 4.82 -45.25 -16.01
CA THR A 15 4.33 -46.16 -14.96
C THR A 15 4.91 -45.84 -13.59
N HIS A 16 6.17 -45.39 -13.51
CA HIS A 16 6.87 -45.07 -12.26
C HIS A 16 7.09 -43.56 -12.08
N PHE A 17 6.20 -42.74 -12.64
CA PHE A 17 6.36 -41.29 -12.62
C PHE A 17 6.48 -40.72 -11.20
N ASP A 18 5.68 -41.23 -10.26
CA ASP A 18 5.69 -40.75 -8.87
C ASP A 18 7.02 -41.04 -8.16
N LEU A 19 7.60 -42.23 -8.40
CA LEU A 19 8.93 -42.58 -7.89
C LEU A 19 10.01 -41.69 -8.50
N ILE A 20 10.00 -41.52 -9.82
CA ILE A 20 11.00 -40.69 -10.52
C ILE A 20 10.87 -39.23 -10.09
N ARG A 21 9.65 -38.75 -9.87
CA ARG A 21 9.39 -37.42 -9.31
C ARG A 21 9.97 -37.27 -7.91
N HIS A 22 9.76 -38.27 -7.04
CA HIS A 22 10.32 -38.23 -5.69
C HIS A 22 11.86 -38.18 -5.70
N LEU A 23 12.50 -39.02 -6.53
CA LEU A 23 13.95 -39.01 -6.72
C LEU A 23 14.45 -37.67 -7.30
N PHE A 24 13.68 -37.06 -8.19
CA PHE A 24 13.97 -35.76 -8.77
C PHE A 24 13.88 -34.63 -7.73
N ASP A 25 12.84 -34.62 -6.88
CA ASP A 25 12.69 -33.65 -5.79
C ASP A 25 13.88 -33.75 -4.81
N ILE A 26 14.32 -34.97 -4.46
CA ILE A 26 15.51 -35.20 -3.63
C ILE A 26 16.76 -34.61 -4.30
N GLN A 27 16.98 -34.89 -5.58
CA GLN A 27 18.15 -34.37 -6.31
C GLN A 27 18.13 -32.85 -6.46
N ILE A 28 16.97 -32.20 -6.57
CA ILE A 28 16.87 -30.73 -6.60
C ILE A 28 17.34 -30.12 -5.27
N HIS A 29 16.92 -30.71 -4.14
CA HIS A 29 17.20 -30.16 -2.82
C HIS A 29 18.62 -30.46 -2.35
N GLU A 30 19.10 -31.68 -2.55
CA GLU A 30 20.37 -32.16 -1.99
C GLU A 30 21.50 -32.21 -3.02
N GLY A 31 21.18 -32.11 -4.32
CA GLY A 31 22.13 -32.17 -5.43
C GLY A 31 22.57 -33.58 -5.82
N VAL A 32 22.42 -34.55 -4.92
CA VAL A 32 22.83 -35.96 -5.08
C VAL A 32 21.82 -36.85 -4.36
N ILE A 33 21.57 -38.07 -4.87
CA ILE A 33 20.65 -39.02 -4.23
C ILE A 33 21.48 -40.10 -3.51
N THR A 34 21.36 -40.15 -2.18
CA THR A 34 22.09 -41.15 -1.39
C THR A 34 21.49 -42.54 -1.55
N ARG A 35 22.30 -43.58 -1.30
CA ARG A 35 21.84 -44.98 -1.38
C ARG A 35 20.70 -45.30 -0.42
N GLN A 36 20.67 -44.67 0.76
CA GLN A 36 19.55 -44.81 1.70
C GLN A 36 18.26 -44.24 1.12
N GLN A 37 18.31 -43.04 0.53
CA GLN A 37 17.14 -42.42 -0.10
C GLN A 37 16.62 -43.20 -1.31
N VAL A 38 17.51 -43.82 -2.09
CA VAL A 38 17.10 -44.73 -3.16
C VAL A 38 16.38 -45.95 -2.58
N SER A 39 16.93 -46.56 -1.53
CA SER A 39 16.31 -47.71 -0.85
C SER A 39 14.96 -47.35 -0.21
N ASP A 40 14.84 -46.17 0.40
CA ASP A 40 13.62 -45.69 1.04
C ASP A 40 12.56 -45.35 -0.02
N ALA A 41 12.94 -44.71 -1.13
CA ALA A 41 12.04 -44.42 -2.24
C ALA A 41 11.54 -45.71 -2.93
N LEU A 42 12.35 -46.77 -2.93
CA LEU A 42 12.03 -48.07 -3.51
C LEU A 42 11.31 -49.02 -2.55
N SER A 43 11.15 -48.69 -1.25
CA SER A 43 10.52 -49.60 -0.28
C SER A 43 9.08 -49.98 -0.63
N ASP A 44 8.40 -49.10 -1.37
CA ASP A 44 7.01 -49.24 -1.78
C ASP A 44 6.87 -49.89 -3.17
N TRP A 45 7.98 -50.23 -3.82
CA TRP A 45 8.03 -50.72 -5.20
C TRP A 45 8.73 -52.09 -5.31
N ASP A 46 8.48 -52.80 -6.41
CA ASP A 46 9.09 -54.12 -6.64
C ASP A 46 10.63 -54.02 -6.76
N SER A 47 11.33 -55.01 -6.22
CA SER A 47 12.80 -55.17 -6.24
C SER A 47 13.42 -54.99 -7.63
N ASP A 48 12.69 -55.32 -8.70
CA ASP A 48 13.18 -55.26 -10.09
C ASP A 48 13.27 -53.82 -10.64
N VAL A 49 12.69 -52.84 -9.94
CA VAL A 49 12.66 -51.43 -10.38
C VAL A 49 14.04 -50.78 -10.28
N GLU A 50 14.87 -51.16 -9.30
CA GLU A 50 16.24 -50.64 -9.17
C GLU A 50 17.12 -51.03 -10.36
N ASP A 51 17.07 -52.31 -10.75
CA ASP A 51 17.80 -52.84 -11.90
C ASP A 51 17.34 -52.19 -13.21
N GLN A 52 16.03 -51.92 -13.34
CA GLN A 52 15.48 -51.21 -14.50
C GLN A 52 15.90 -49.73 -14.56
N LEU A 53 15.99 -49.04 -13.41
CA LEU A 53 16.48 -47.65 -13.35
C LEU A 53 17.94 -47.54 -13.82
N LEU A 54 18.78 -48.52 -13.47
CA LEU A 54 20.17 -48.61 -13.90
C LEU A 54 20.29 -49.06 -15.36
N GLU A 55 19.52 -50.05 -15.79
CA GLU A 55 19.54 -50.57 -17.17
C GLU A 55 19.08 -49.49 -18.17
N TYR A 56 18.06 -48.70 -17.83
CA TYR A 56 17.58 -47.59 -18.64
C TYR A 56 18.45 -46.32 -18.53
N ARG A 57 19.50 -46.36 -17.68
CA ARG A 57 20.39 -45.22 -17.37
C ARG A 57 19.63 -44.00 -16.87
N ILE A 58 18.50 -44.22 -16.23
CA ILE A 58 17.75 -43.15 -15.57
C ILE A 58 18.57 -42.69 -14.37
N LEU A 59 19.04 -43.64 -13.55
CA LEU A 59 20.04 -43.40 -12.51
C LEU A 59 21.42 -43.83 -13.00
N THR A 60 22.41 -43.02 -12.70
CA THR A 60 23.82 -43.29 -12.93
C THR A 60 24.56 -43.24 -11.59
N PRO A 61 25.27 -44.32 -11.21
CA PRO A 61 26.05 -44.32 -9.98
C PRO A 61 27.26 -43.39 -10.13
N GLN A 62 27.44 -42.49 -9.17
CA GLN A 62 28.62 -41.67 -9.01
C GLN A 62 29.21 -41.94 -7.62
N ASN A 63 30.29 -42.74 -7.60
CA ASN A 63 30.92 -43.24 -6.37
C ASN A 63 29.93 -44.02 -5.48
N ASP A 64 29.56 -43.47 -4.32
CA ASP A 64 28.65 -44.07 -3.34
C ASP A 64 27.19 -43.60 -3.47
N ASP A 65 26.94 -42.64 -4.38
CA ASP A 65 25.65 -42.00 -4.58
C ASP A 65 25.13 -42.16 -6.01
N PHE A 66 23.89 -41.74 -6.25
CA PHE A 66 23.23 -41.79 -7.54
C PHE A 66 22.87 -40.38 -8.06
N LEU A 67 22.95 -40.23 -9.38
CA LEU A 67 22.45 -39.08 -10.11
C LEU A 67 21.49 -39.50 -11.21
N ILE A 68 20.39 -38.79 -11.35
CA ILE A 68 19.56 -38.86 -12.55
C ILE A 68 20.38 -38.33 -13.73
N SER A 69 20.42 -39.09 -14.82
CA SER A 69 21.20 -38.67 -15.98
C SER A 69 20.59 -37.43 -16.65
N GLU A 70 21.46 -36.56 -17.14
CA GLU A 70 21.13 -35.23 -17.69
C GLU A 70 19.91 -35.22 -18.64
N PRO A 71 19.75 -36.15 -19.61
CA PRO A 71 18.61 -36.10 -20.53
C PRO A 71 17.26 -36.32 -19.83
N TYR A 72 17.22 -37.18 -18.81
CA TYR A 72 15.99 -37.40 -18.03
C TYR A 72 15.77 -36.28 -17.03
N PHE A 73 16.85 -35.75 -16.45
CA PHE A 73 16.76 -34.60 -15.56
C PHE A 73 16.16 -33.39 -16.27
N VAL A 74 16.67 -33.02 -17.44
CA VAL A 74 16.13 -31.92 -18.26
C VAL A 74 14.68 -32.18 -18.70
N LEU A 75 14.32 -33.45 -18.96
CA LEU A 75 12.95 -33.82 -19.29
C LEU A 75 12.01 -33.63 -18.10
N LEU A 76 12.43 -34.04 -16.90
CA LEU A 76 11.65 -33.91 -15.67
C LEU A 76 11.52 -32.45 -15.26
N GLU A 77 12.59 -31.67 -15.32
CA GLU A 77 12.56 -30.21 -15.15
C GLU A 77 11.52 -29.58 -16.09
N PHE A 78 11.50 -29.99 -17.36
CA PHE A 78 10.54 -29.48 -18.34
C PHE A 78 9.09 -29.87 -18.04
N ILE A 79 8.85 -31.13 -17.66
CA ILE A 79 7.49 -31.64 -17.38
C ILE A 79 6.94 -31.04 -16.08
N LEU A 80 7.75 -31.00 -15.03
CA LEU A 80 7.36 -30.52 -13.70
C LEU A 80 7.38 -28.99 -13.60
N GLN A 81 8.00 -28.31 -14.58
CA GLN A 81 8.22 -26.85 -14.57
C GLN A 81 9.00 -26.37 -13.33
N GLN A 82 9.77 -27.26 -12.73
CA GLN A 82 10.63 -27.00 -11.58
C GLN A 82 12.05 -26.87 -12.09
N PHE A 83 12.50 -25.63 -12.34
CA PHE A 83 13.88 -25.37 -12.71
C PHE A 83 14.60 -24.77 -11.52
N LYS A 84 15.84 -25.19 -11.28
CA LYS A 84 16.70 -24.47 -10.34
C LYS A 84 17.00 -23.08 -10.93
N PRO A 85 16.72 -21.97 -10.22
CA PRO A 85 17.07 -20.65 -10.74
C PRO A 85 18.59 -20.56 -10.90
N LEU A 86 19.03 -20.34 -12.14
CA LEU A 86 20.42 -20.10 -12.47
C LEU A 86 20.84 -18.76 -11.91
N LEU A 87 22.12 -18.68 -11.53
CA LEU A 87 22.68 -17.42 -11.07
C LEU A 87 22.76 -16.43 -12.23
N PRO A 88 22.58 -15.12 -11.99
CA PRO A 88 22.74 -14.10 -13.02
C PRO A 88 24.12 -14.13 -13.70
N GLU A 89 25.17 -14.53 -12.97
CA GLU A 89 26.52 -14.72 -13.50
C GLU A 89 26.56 -15.82 -14.58
N GLU A 90 25.82 -16.91 -14.39
CA GLU A 90 25.70 -17.98 -15.38
C GLU A 90 24.94 -17.51 -16.63
N ILE A 91 23.97 -16.61 -16.44
CA ILE A 91 23.23 -15.96 -17.54
C ILE A 91 24.15 -15.01 -18.32
N ASP A 92 25.03 -14.27 -17.64
CA ASP A 92 25.95 -13.33 -18.28
C ASP A 92 27.01 -14.06 -19.14
N ILE A 93 27.43 -15.26 -18.75
CA ILE A 93 28.33 -16.10 -19.57
C ILE A 93 27.74 -16.37 -20.97
N TYR A 94 26.42 -16.60 -21.06
CA TYR A 94 25.76 -16.74 -22.36
C TYR A 94 25.82 -15.43 -23.16
N GLY A 95 25.64 -14.28 -22.50
CA GLY A 95 25.82 -12.96 -23.11
C GLY A 95 27.21 -12.77 -23.71
N GLN A 96 28.25 -13.04 -22.92
CA GLN A 96 29.65 -12.94 -23.37
C GLN A 96 29.96 -13.89 -24.53
N SER A 97 29.42 -15.11 -24.50
CA SER A 97 29.54 -16.09 -25.58
C SER A 97 28.88 -15.58 -26.88
N ILE A 98 27.66 -15.01 -26.78
CA ILE A 98 26.95 -14.40 -27.92
C ILE A 98 27.77 -13.25 -28.51
N ARG A 99 28.32 -12.35 -27.67
CA ARG A 99 29.20 -11.24 -28.10
C ARG A 99 30.40 -11.76 -28.87
N THR A 100 31.09 -12.75 -28.31
CA THR A 100 32.32 -13.31 -28.89
C THR A 100 32.05 -13.96 -30.24
N LEU A 101 31.01 -14.80 -30.32
CA LEU A 101 30.60 -15.43 -31.58
C LEU A 101 30.17 -14.40 -32.63
N PHE A 102 29.48 -13.34 -32.21
CA PHE A 102 29.09 -12.26 -33.11
C PHE A 102 30.29 -11.48 -33.66
N LEU A 103 31.28 -11.16 -32.81
CA LEU A 103 32.52 -10.52 -33.25
C LEU A 103 33.26 -11.39 -34.27
N GLN A 104 33.37 -12.69 -34.00
CA GLN A 104 33.98 -13.65 -34.94
C GLN A 104 33.23 -13.77 -36.27
N ILE A 105 31.91 -13.56 -36.28
CA ILE A 105 31.10 -13.50 -37.51
C ILE A 105 31.35 -12.18 -38.25
N ARG A 106 31.53 -11.06 -37.55
CA ARG A 106 31.83 -9.75 -38.14
C ARG A 106 33.25 -9.65 -38.71
N GLU A 107 34.23 -10.25 -38.06
CA GLU A 107 35.63 -10.25 -38.52
C GLU A 107 35.87 -11.33 -39.59
N GLY A 108 35.12 -12.44 -39.54
CA GLY A 108 35.29 -13.58 -40.42
C GLY A 108 34.43 -13.60 -41.69
N ILE A 109 33.80 -12.48 -42.06
CA ILE A 109 32.88 -12.34 -43.21
C ILE A 109 33.53 -12.81 -44.53
N HIS A 110 34.83 -12.59 -44.68
CA HIS A 110 35.61 -12.90 -45.90
C HIS A 110 36.42 -14.21 -45.81
N LEU A 111 36.28 -14.98 -44.72
CA LEU A 111 36.94 -16.27 -44.53
C LEU A 111 36.14 -17.42 -45.17
N ASP A 112 36.57 -18.66 -44.91
CA ASP A 112 35.92 -19.88 -45.38
C ASP A 112 34.41 -19.89 -45.09
N ARG A 113 33.63 -20.14 -46.16
CA ARG A 113 32.16 -20.21 -46.15
C ARG A 113 31.63 -21.24 -45.16
N ASN A 114 32.28 -22.39 -45.03
CA ASN A 114 31.79 -23.46 -44.15
C ASN A 114 31.92 -23.05 -42.69
N ILE A 115 33.04 -22.41 -42.33
CA ILE A 115 33.30 -21.88 -41.00
C ILE A 115 32.29 -20.77 -40.66
N LEU A 116 31.95 -19.90 -41.61
CA LEU A 116 30.93 -18.87 -41.38
C LEU A 116 29.55 -19.49 -41.09
N LEU A 117 29.15 -20.52 -41.84
CA LEU A 117 27.87 -21.22 -41.62
C LEU A 117 27.84 -21.93 -40.26
N GLU A 118 28.91 -22.61 -39.87
CA GLU A 118 29.03 -23.26 -38.56
C GLU A 118 28.98 -22.25 -37.41
N ARG A 119 29.65 -21.09 -37.55
CA ARG A 119 29.59 -20.00 -36.57
C ARG A 119 28.18 -19.43 -36.43
N MET A 120 27.44 -19.30 -37.54
CA MET A 120 26.04 -18.85 -37.51
C MET A 120 25.13 -19.86 -36.82
N ASP A 121 25.30 -21.15 -37.07
CA ASP A 121 24.52 -22.21 -36.41
C ASP A 121 24.89 -22.29 -34.90
N ALA A 122 26.17 -22.10 -34.55
CA ALA A 122 26.63 -21.99 -33.16
C ALA A 122 26.01 -20.78 -32.44
N LEU A 123 25.99 -19.61 -33.07
CA LEU A 123 25.33 -18.40 -32.55
C LEU A 123 23.84 -18.65 -32.34
N ALA A 124 23.15 -19.25 -33.32
CA ALA A 124 21.73 -19.57 -33.20
C ALA A 124 21.44 -20.53 -32.03
N ASN A 125 22.30 -21.53 -31.81
CA ASN A 125 22.18 -22.45 -30.69
C ASN A 125 22.42 -21.76 -29.34
N GLN A 126 23.40 -20.86 -29.25
CA GLN A 126 23.63 -20.11 -28.02
C GLN A 126 22.47 -19.16 -27.69
N ILE A 127 21.91 -18.48 -28.69
CA ILE A 127 20.72 -17.63 -28.50
C ILE A 127 19.54 -18.47 -27.99
N LYS A 128 19.30 -19.66 -28.55
CA LYS A 128 18.23 -20.57 -28.06
C LYS A 128 18.45 -20.98 -26.60
N LYS A 129 19.68 -21.35 -26.24
CA LYS A 129 20.03 -21.72 -24.87
C LYS A 129 19.78 -20.56 -23.91
N PHE A 130 20.23 -19.37 -24.28
CA PHE A 130 20.00 -18.13 -23.52
C PHE A 130 18.51 -17.83 -23.32
N THR A 131 17.71 -17.80 -24.39
CA THR A 131 16.26 -17.54 -24.30
C THR A 131 15.55 -18.58 -23.44
N THR A 132 15.94 -19.85 -23.55
CA THR A 132 15.38 -20.94 -22.75
C THR A 132 15.76 -20.78 -21.27
N ALA A 133 17.03 -20.46 -20.98
CA ALA A 133 17.52 -20.22 -19.63
C ALA A 133 16.78 -19.05 -18.96
N ILE A 134 16.56 -17.94 -19.66
CA ILE A 134 15.77 -16.81 -19.15
C ILE A 134 14.34 -17.24 -18.85
N ARG A 135 13.68 -17.94 -19.78
CA ARG A 135 12.30 -18.38 -19.59
C ARG A 135 12.14 -19.33 -18.40
N ASN A 136 13.06 -20.28 -18.26
CA ASN A 136 13.07 -21.23 -17.15
C ASN A 136 13.29 -20.49 -15.82
N ASN A 137 14.25 -19.57 -15.77
CA ASN A 137 14.48 -18.72 -14.60
C ASN A 137 13.25 -17.90 -14.19
N THR A 138 12.63 -17.20 -15.15
CA THR A 138 11.44 -16.39 -14.84
C THR A 138 10.30 -17.27 -14.33
N THR A 139 10.08 -18.44 -14.94
CA THR A 139 9.06 -19.40 -14.48
C THR A 139 9.34 -19.87 -13.05
N SER A 140 10.58 -20.23 -12.74
CA SER A 140 10.98 -20.66 -11.39
C SER A 140 10.83 -19.56 -10.36
N LEU A 141 11.28 -18.34 -10.68
CA LEU A 141 11.11 -17.19 -9.80
C LEU A 141 9.63 -16.87 -9.57
N GLN A 142 8.78 -17.03 -10.58
CA GLN A 142 7.32 -16.91 -10.42
C GLN A 142 6.75 -17.99 -9.51
N HIS A 143 7.18 -19.25 -9.67
CA HIS A 143 6.74 -20.34 -8.80
C HIS A 143 7.13 -20.09 -7.35
N GLU A 144 8.41 -19.82 -7.11
CA GLU A 144 8.95 -19.57 -5.77
C GLU A 144 8.30 -18.33 -5.13
N SER A 145 8.08 -17.26 -5.89
CA SER A 145 7.37 -16.07 -5.40
C SER A 145 5.90 -16.36 -5.04
N ARG A 146 5.22 -17.23 -5.81
CA ARG A 146 3.85 -17.68 -5.50
C ARG A 146 3.80 -18.55 -4.26
N GLU A 147 4.75 -19.47 -4.08
CA GLU A 147 4.86 -20.31 -2.89
C GLU A 147 5.12 -19.49 -1.64
N LEU A 148 6.05 -18.53 -1.72
CA LEU A 148 6.30 -17.58 -0.64
C LEU A 148 5.02 -16.82 -0.30
N LYS A 149 4.26 -16.35 -1.29
CA LYS A 149 2.98 -15.67 -1.06
C LYS A 149 1.97 -16.56 -0.35
N ALA A 150 1.74 -17.78 -0.86
CA ALA A 150 0.76 -18.73 -0.35
C ALA A 150 1.13 -19.31 1.03
N ASN A 151 2.39 -19.19 1.45
CA ASN A 151 2.94 -19.78 2.66
C ASN A 151 2.71 -21.30 2.75
N THR A 152 2.91 -22.01 1.63
CA THR A 152 2.71 -23.46 1.54
C THR A 152 3.59 -24.26 2.51
N GLN A 153 4.72 -23.69 2.95
CA GLN A 153 5.67 -24.33 3.86
C GLN A 153 5.44 -23.99 5.35
N ASN A 154 4.37 -23.26 5.71
CA ASN A 154 4.13 -22.77 7.09
C ASN A 154 5.37 -22.11 7.71
N MET A 155 6.11 -21.34 6.91
CA MET A 155 7.34 -20.71 7.37
C MET A 155 7.04 -19.57 8.34
N GLU A 156 7.96 -19.33 9.26
CA GLU A 156 7.95 -18.11 10.05
C GLU A 156 8.12 -16.89 9.14
N TYR A 157 7.44 -15.82 9.52
CA TYR A 157 7.33 -14.65 8.66
C TYR A 157 8.69 -13.98 8.40
N GLU A 158 9.59 -13.96 9.38
CA GLU A 158 10.96 -13.45 9.23
C GLU A 158 11.77 -14.24 8.18
N GLU A 159 11.65 -15.56 8.18
CA GLU A 159 12.34 -16.41 7.21
C GLU A 159 11.78 -16.21 5.79
N LYS A 160 10.45 -16.03 5.67
CA LYS A 160 9.78 -15.72 4.41
C LYS A 160 10.31 -14.42 3.79
N ILE A 161 10.56 -13.40 4.60
CA ILE A 161 11.14 -12.13 4.15
C ILE A 161 12.60 -12.31 3.75
N ARG A 162 13.38 -13.06 4.52
CA ARG A 162 14.79 -13.30 4.18
C ARG A 162 14.92 -14.00 2.83
N LYS A 163 14.10 -15.03 2.57
CA LYS A 163 14.06 -15.70 1.26
C LYS A 163 13.59 -14.74 0.17
N ALA A 164 12.53 -13.97 0.40
CA ALA A 164 12.04 -12.98 -0.55
C ALA A 164 13.11 -11.93 -0.92
N ARG A 165 13.83 -11.39 0.07
CA ARG A 165 14.94 -10.44 -0.14
C ARG A 165 16.08 -11.09 -0.92
N HIS A 166 16.45 -12.32 -0.57
CA HIS A 166 17.47 -13.06 -1.29
C HIS A 166 17.11 -13.20 -2.78
N LEU A 167 15.86 -13.54 -3.10
CA LEU A 167 15.40 -13.61 -4.48
C LEU A 167 15.44 -12.27 -5.21
N ILE A 168 15.12 -11.16 -4.53
CA ILE A 168 15.23 -9.82 -5.12
C ILE A 168 16.69 -9.51 -5.45
N GLU A 169 17.54 -9.55 -4.43
CA GLU A 169 18.90 -9.01 -4.50
C GLU A 169 19.78 -9.86 -5.41
N PHE A 170 19.66 -11.19 -5.35
CA PHE A 170 20.56 -12.10 -6.05
C PHE A 170 20.03 -12.62 -7.38
N TYR A 171 18.72 -12.54 -7.65
CA TYR A 171 18.16 -13.07 -8.90
C TYR A 171 17.39 -12.03 -9.71
N ILE A 172 16.37 -11.40 -9.12
CA ILE A 172 15.43 -10.56 -9.88
C ILE A 172 16.05 -9.23 -10.30
N MET A 173 16.73 -8.53 -9.40
CA MET A 173 17.36 -7.25 -9.71
C MET A 173 18.50 -7.41 -10.72
N PRO A 174 19.45 -8.35 -10.55
CA PRO A 174 20.48 -8.59 -11.57
C PRO A 174 19.90 -9.04 -12.91
N LEU A 175 18.91 -9.96 -12.91
CA LEU A 175 18.26 -10.38 -14.14
C LEU A 175 17.59 -9.20 -14.86
N ASN A 176 16.94 -8.31 -14.12
CA ASN A 176 16.36 -7.10 -14.70
C ASN A 176 17.45 -6.21 -15.32
N THR A 177 18.61 -6.03 -14.68
CA THR A 177 19.71 -5.25 -15.27
C THR A 177 20.27 -5.87 -16.55
N ILE A 178 20.35 -7.19 -16.63
CA ILE A 178 20.81 -7.92 -17.82
C ILE A 178 19.82 -7.77 -18.99
N LEU A 179 18.52 -7.71 -18.68
CA LEU A 179 17.43 -7.66 -19.65
C LEU A 179 16.89 -6.26 -19.93
N ASP A 180 17.35 -5.23 -19.21
CA ASP A 180 16.78 -3.89 -19.30
C ASP A 180 16.93 -3.32 -20.71
N VAL A 181 15.79 -2.92 -21.29
CA VAL A 181 15.70 -2.28 -22.60
C VAL A 181 16.42 -0.93 -22.60
N ASN A 182 16.47 -0.26 -21.45
CA ASN A 182 17.04 1.09 -21.31
C ASN A 182 18.55 1.08 -21.06
N HIS A 183 19.14 -0.06 -20.72
CA HIS A 183 20.57 -0.15 -20.44
C HIS A 183 21.37 -0.46 -21.70
N SER A 184 22.29 0.41 -22.11
CA SER A 184 23.02 0.30 -23.38
C SER A 184 23.95 -0.92 -23.48
N GLN A 185 24.39 -1.49 -22.35
CA GLN A 185 25.21 -2.71 -22.31
C GLN A 185 24.39 -3.98 -22.07
N SER A 186 23.05 -3.89 -22.05
CA SER A 186 22.20 -5.07 -21.84
C SER A 186 22.33 -6.03 -22.99
N ILE A 187 22.22 -7.34 -22.68
CA ILE A 187 22.25 -8.38 -23.70
C ILE A 187 21.08 -8.20 -24.68
N TYR A 188 19.96 -7.65 -24.21
CA TYR A 188 18.81 -7.32 -25.06
C TYR A 188 19.17 -6.35 -26.19
N ASN A 189 19.84 -5.23 -25.86
CA ASN A 189 20.25 -4.25 -26.87
C ASN A 189 21.30 -4.81 -27.83
N GLU A 190 22.17 -5.71 -27.35
CA GLU A 190 23.10 -6.41 -28.22
C GLU A 190 22.40 -7.38 -29.17
N LEU A 191 21.42 -8.16 -28.70
CA LEU A 191 20.61 -9.01 -29.58
C LEU A 191 19.86 -8.18 -30.63
N LEU A 192 19.41 -6.97 -30.27
CA LEU A 192 18.83 -6.02 -31.22
C LEU A 192 19.86 -5.55 -32.26
N HIS A 193 21.08 -5.20 -31.85
CA HIS A 193 22.16 -4.84 -32.77
C HIS A 193 22.54 -5.99 -33.71
N ILE A 194 22.62 -7.22 -33.18
CA ILE A 194 22.86 -8.44 -33.97
C ILE A 194 21.72 -8.61 -34.98
N SER A 195 20.45 -8.44 -34.56
CA SER A 195 19.29 -8.54 -35.44
C SER A 195 19.33 -7.52 -36.57
N GLN A 196 19.65 -6.26 -36.27
CA GLN A 196 19.81 -5.20 -37.28
C GLN A 196 20.93 -5.52 -38.27
N TYR A 197 22.06 -6.03 -37.78
CA TYR A 197 23.18 -6.45 -38.61
C TYR A 197 22.78 -7.61 -39.53
N VAL A 198 22.19 -8.67 -38.96
CA VAL A 198 21.73 -9.84 -39.72
C VAL A 198 20.70 -9.44 -40.79
N ASN A 199 19.81 -8.49 -40.49
CA ASN A 199 18.86 -7.98 -41.47
C ASN A 199 19.56 -7.28 -42.65
N LYS A 200 20.59 -6.47 -42.40
CA LYS A 200 21.41 -5.87 -43.48
C LYS A 200 22.12 -6.94 -44.31
N MET A 201 22.70 -7.94 -43.66
CA MET A 201 23.43 -9.02 -44.33
C MET A 201 22.52 -9.96 -45.15
N ARG A 202 21.25 -10.07 -44.78
CA ARG A 202 20.23 -10.78 -45.57
C ARG A 202 20.05 -10.18 -46.97
N PHE A 203 20.27 -8.89 -47.16
CA PHE A 203 20.08 -8.24 -48.46
C PHE A 203 21.37 -8.09 -49.27
N ASN A 204 22.52 -8.01 -48.59
CA ASN A 204 23.80 -7.64 -49.23
C ASN A 204 24.65 -8.83 -49.72
N TYR A 205 24.30 -10.08 -49.39
CA TYR A 205 25.11 -11.25 -49.74
C TYR A 205 24.71 -11.88 -51.07
N GLU A 206 25.71 -12.09 -51.95
CA GLU A 206 25.52 -12.72 -53.27
C GLU A 206 25.14 -14.21 -53.19
N ASN A 207 25.60 -14.90 -52.14
CA ASN A 207 25.38 -16.33 -51.95
C ASN A 207 24.01 -16.65 -51.33
N GLU A 208 23.17 -17.41 -52.04
CA GLU A 208 21.83 -17.76 -51.59
C GLU A 208 21.79 -18.61 -50.31
N SER A 209 22.75 -19.51 -50.12
CA SER A 209 22.82 -20.39 -48.93
C SER A 209 23.06 -19.61 -47.64
N ILE A 210 24.01 -18.68 -47.67
CA ILE A 210 24.35 -17.76 -46.57
C ILE A 210 23.16 -16.84 -46.30
N ARG A 211 22.52 -16.32 -47.37
CA ARG A 211 21.31 -15.50 -47.26
C ARG A 211 20.16 -16.22 -46.55
N ARG A 212 19.88 -17.48 -46.91
CA ARG A 212 18.86 -18.30 -46.24
C ARG A 212 19.19 -18.53 -44.77
N ARG A 213 20.48 -18.69 -44.43
CA ARG A 213 20.92 -18.85 -43.03
C ARG A 213 20.80 -17.56 -42.22
N PHE A 214 21.15 -16.41 -42.78
CA PHE A 214 20.89 -15.12 -42.15
C PHE A 214 19.38 -14.88 -41.99
N GLY A 215 18.55 -15.31 -42.94
CA GLY A 215 17.10 -15.26 -42.81
C GLY A 215 16.57 -16.09 -41.63
N LYS A 216 17.07 -17.33 -41.45
CA LYS A 216 16.71 -18.17 -40.30
C LYS A 216 17.16 -17.55 -38.97
N LEU A 217 18.39 -17.05 -38.92
CA LEU A 217 18.94 -16.39 -37.74
C LEU A 217 18.16 -15.11 -37.40
N TYR A 218 17.76 -14.33 -38.40
CA TYR A 218 16.92 -13.15 -38.22
C TYR A 218 15.58 -13.51 -37.57
N ASN A 219 14.87 -14.50 -38.12
CA ASN A 219 13.58 -14.92 -37.57
C ASN A 219 13.71 -15.42 -36.13
N LEU A 220 14.79 -16.15 -35.84
CA LEU A 220 15.11 -16.60 -34.48
C LEU A 220 15.36 -15.42 -33.53
N LEU A 221 16.12 -14.41 -33.96
CA LEU A 221 16.41 -13.22 -33.17
C LEU A 221 15.15 -12.38 -32.92
N VAL A 222 14.27 -12.24 -33.92
CA VAL A 222 12.98 -11.56 -33.75
C VAL A 222 12.14 -12.28 -32.69
N GLN A 223 11.99 -13.60 -32.80
CA GLN A 223 11.25 -14.39 -31.80
C GLN A 223 11.90 -14.32 -30.42
N SER A 224 13.23 -14.42 -30.35
CA SER A 224 13.94 -14.34 -29.07
C SER A 224 13.78 -12.96 -28.42
N ASN A 225 13.79 -11.88 -29.20
CA ASN A 225 13.58 -10.53 -28.69
C ASN A 225 12.14 -10.33 -28.18
N THR A 226 11.13 -10.88 -28.87
CA THR A 226 9.75 -10.84 -28.37
C THR A 226 9.59 -11.64 -27.08
N ASP A 227 10.20 -12.83 -27.03
CA ASP A 227 10.17 -13.69 -25.85
C ASP A 227 10.85 -12.99 -24.67
N ILE A 228 12.08 -12.50 -24.84
CA ILE A 228 12.82 -11.77 -23.79
C ILE A 228 12.05 -10.53 -23.32
N SER A 229 11.44 -9.77 -24.23
CA SER A 229 10.63 -8.61 -23.86
C SER A 229 9.41 -9.01 -23.03
N SER A 230 8.75 -10.12 -23.34
CA SER A 230 7.66 -10.65 -22.53
C SER A 230 8.12 -11.08 -21.13
N GLN A 231 9.30 -11.70 -21.03
CA GLN A 231 9.87 -12.12 -19.75
C GLN A 231 10.29 -10.92 -18.90
N SER A 232 10.89 -9.90 -19.50
CA SER A 232 11.23 -8.65 -18.82
C SER A 232 9.98 -7.93 -18.28
N ALA A 233 8.88 -7.93 -19.04
CA ALA A 233 7.61 -7.37 -18.59
C ALA A 233 7.03 -8.15 -17.40
N ILE A 234 7.11 -9.48 -17.39
CA ILE A 234 6.72 -10.32 -16.26
C ILE A 234 7.54 -9.98 -15.01
N ILE A 235 8.86 -9.89 -15.15
CA ILE A 235 9.76 -9.55 -14.03
C ILE A 235 9.40 -8.18 -13.44
N SER A 236 9.21 -7.19 -14.31
CA SER A 236 8.95 -5.80 -13.89
C SER A 236 7.54 -5.60 -13.31
N ASN A 237 6.53 -6.24 -13.88
CA ASN A 237 5.12 -5.97 -13.53
C ASN A 237 4.55 -6.96 -12.49
N GLU A 238 5.09 -8.18 -12.41
CA GLU A 238 4.56 -9.21 -11.50
C GLU A 238 5.51 -9.47 -10.34
N LEU A 239 6.78 -9.77 -10.63
CA LEU A 239 7.74 -10.18 -9.59
C LEU A 239 8.15 -9.01 -8.69
N LEU A 240 8.58 -7.88 -9.27
CA LEU A 240 9.00 -6.73 -8.47
C LEU A 240 7.87 -6.22 -7.55
N PRO A 241 6.63 -5.99 -8.01
CA PRO A 241 5.57 -5.47 -7.14
C PRO A 241 5.12 -6.50 -6.10
N LEU A 242 5.11 -7.78 -6.44
CA LEU A 242 4.74 -8.83 -5.50
C LEU A 242 5.72 -8.89 -4.32
N ILE A 243 7.01 -8.71 -4.57
CA ILE A 243 8.01 -8.78 -3.50
C ILE A 243 8.16 -7.46 -2.75
N GLU A 244 7.98 -6.30 -3.40
CA GLU A 244 7.82 -5.02 -2.70
C GLU A 244 6.61 -5.03 -1.75
N ARG A 245 5.52 -5.73 -2.11
CA ARG A 245 4.41 -5.97 -1.18
C ARG A 245 4.84 -6.81 0.03
N ILE A 246 5.57 -7.92 -0.19
CA ILE A 246 6.08 -8.75 0.92
C ILE A 246 7.02 -7.93 1.83
N ARG A 247 7.86 -7.08 1.25
CA ARG A 247 8.75 -6.19 2.00
C ARG A 247 7.99 -5.14 2.79
N THR A 248 7.03 -4.44 2.19
CA THR A 248 6.25 -3.41 2.89
C THR A 248 5.39 -4.01 4.01
N GLU A 249 4.77 -5.17 3.79
CA GLU A 249 4.09 -5.93 4.85
C GLU A 249 5.04 -6.24 6.01
N SER A 250 6.31 -6.53 5.74
CA SER A 250 7.33 -6.74 6.77
C SER A 250 7.65 -5.50 7.55
N GLU A 251 7.88 -4.38 6.86
CA GLU A 251 8.19 -3.11 7.51
C GLU A 251 7.02 -2.70 8.42
N TYR A 252 5.78 -2.95 7.99
CA TYR A 252 4.60 -2.75 8.84
C TYR A 252 4.57 -3.69 10.03
N LEU A 253 4.81 -4.99 9.87
CA LEU A 253 4.79 -5.95 10.97
C LEU A 253 5.92 -5.72 11.97
N GLN A 254 7.11 -5.38 11.51
CA GLN A 254 8.21 -4.97 12.36
C GLN A 254 7.88 -3.66 13.09
N GLY A 255 7.28 -2.70 12.39
CA GLY A 255 6.76 -1.47 12.98
C GLY A 255 5.72 -1.73 14.07
N PHE A 256 4.77 -2.64 13.83
CA PHE A 256 3.79 -3.07 14.84
C PHE A 256 4.44 -3.81 16.00
N HIS A 257 5.40 -4.70 15.74
CA HIS A 257 6.13 -5.40 16.79
C HIS A 257 6.87 -4.39 17.69
N ILE A 258 7.63 -3.46 17.11
CA ILE A 258 8.33 -2.37 17.81
C ILE A 258 7.34 -1.51 18.58
N TYR A 259 6.21 -1.15 17.98
CA TYR A 259 5.15 -0.37 18.63
C TYR A 259 4.59 -1.09 19.87
N LEU A 260 4.32 -2.39 19.76
CA LEU A 260 3.78 -3.21 20.85
C LEU A 260 4.84 -3.52 21.94
N THR A 261 6.09 -3.78 21.56
CA THR A 261 7.17 -4.11 22.52
C THR A 261 7.76 -2.89 23.21
N ASN A 262 7.92 -1.77 22.48
CA ASN A 262 8.44 -0.53 23.08
C ASN A 262 7.37 0.32 23.75
N GLY A 263 6.09 -0.09 23.72
CA GLY A 263 5.06 0.05 24.76
C GLY A 263 4.78 1.42 25.42
N ASP A 264 5.49 2.48 25.05
CA ASP A 264 5.49 3.80 25.67
C ASP A 264 5.59 4.91 24.61
N CYS A 265 5.64 4.57 23.31
CA CYS A 265 5.65 5.59 22.24
C CYS A 265 4.33 6.38 22.17
N TYR A 266 3.19 5.81 22.61
CA TYR A 266 1.91 6.53 22.76
C TYR A 266 1.88 7.47 23.99
N LYS A 267 2.85 7.37 24.92
CA LYS A 267 2.98 8.35 26.02
C LYS A 267 3.74 9.61 25.59
N LYS A 268 4.48 9.54 24.48
CA LYS A 268 5.30 10.65 23.96
C LYS A 268 4.65 11.41 22.80
N TYR A 269 3.68 10.81 22.13
CA TYR A 269 2.94 11.41 21.03
C TYR A 269 1.45 11.24 21.30
N ASP A 270 0.72 12.34 21.36
CA ASP A 270 -0.74 12.28 21.34
C ASP A 270 -1.15 11.65 20.01
N PRO A 271 -1.84 10.49 20.01
CA PRO A 271 -2.31 9.91 18.77
C PRO A 271 -3.26 10.90 18.09
N PRO A 272 -3.20 11.06 16.76
CA PRO A 272 -4.22 11.83 16.05
C PRO A 272 -5.58 11.20 16.37
N ALA A 273 -6.58 12.05 16.62
CA ALA A 273 -7.95 11.64 16.95
C ALA A 273 -8.63 10.94 15.75
N LEU A 274 -8.14 9.76 15.40
CA LEU A 274 -8.73 8.90 14.40
C LEU A 274 -9.85 8.13 15.09
N PHE A 275 -11.07 8.59 14.82
CA PHE A 275 -12.35 7.94 15.16
C PHE A 275 -12.73 7.86 16.64
N SER A 276 -12.30 8.79 17.49
CA SER A 276 -13.12 9.15 18.65
C SER A 276 -14.24 10.08 18.19
N ILE A 277 -15.24 9.51 17.51
CA ILE A 277 -16.57 10.10 17.59
C ILE A 277 -16.91 9.96 19.08
N SER A 278 -16.71 11.01 19.86
CA SER A 278 -17.47 11.14 21.09
C SER A 278 -18.91 11.06 20.63
N ARG A 279 -19.51 9.88 20.78
CA ARG A 279 -20.95 9.74 20.63
C ARG A 279 -21.51 10.54 21.79
N THR A 280 -21.64 11.85 21.59
CA THR A 280 -22.56 12.68 22.34
C THR A 280 -23.91 12.13 21.93
N TYR A 281 -24.36 11.07 22.61
CA TYR A 281 -25.74 10.65 22.54
C TYR A 281 -26.54 11.86 23.03
N PRO A 282 -27.28 12.57 22.16
CA PRO A 282 -28.24 13.53 22.65
C PRO A 282 -29.31 12.68 23.33
N TYR A 283 -29.28 12.65 24.67
CA TYR A 283 -30.28 12.08 25.58
C TYR A 283 -31.11 10.92 24.99
N GLN A 284 -30.70 9.69 25.26
CA GLN A 284 -31.61 8.55 25.14
C GLN A 284 -32.79 8.81 26.10
N HIS A 285 -34.00 8.97 25.58
CA HIS A 285 -35.24 9.20 26.35
C HIS A 285 -35.38 8.20 27.52
N PHE A 286 -34.87 6.98 27.33
CA PHE A 286 -34.78 5.93 28.34
C PHE A 286 -33.96 6.29 29.59
N VAL A 287 -32.90 7.09 29.46
CA VAL A 287 -32.08 7.53 30.59
C VAL A 287 -32.83 8.55 31.44
N TYR A 288 -33.56 9.47 30.81
CA TYR A 288 -34.40 10.43 31.54
C TYR A 288 -35.52 9.73 32.31
N GLU A 289 -36.26 8.84 31.66
CA GLU A 289 -37.37 8.11 32.30
C GLU A 289 -36.87 7.20 33.44
N ASN A 290 -35.74 6.50 33.25
CA ASN A 290 -35.14 5.69 34.32
C ASN A 290 -34.64 6.55 35.49
N THR A 291 -34.03 7.70 35.20
CA THR A 291 -33.53 8.61 36.25
C THR A 291 -34.70 9.23 37.02
N LYS A 292 -35.78 9.60 36.32
CA LYS A 292 -37.01 10.11 36.93
C LYS A 292 -37.67 9.06 37.82
N GLN A 293 -37.83 7.82 37.34
CA GLN A 293 -38.37 6.73 38.16
C GLN A 293 -37.51 6.44 39.38
N TYR A 294 -36.18 6.50 39.24
CA TYR A 294 -35.25 6.33 40.36
C TYR A 294 -35.45 7.42 41.41
N PHE A 295 -35.54 8.69 41.03
CA PHE A 295 -35.78 9.80 41.97
C PHE A 295 -37.19 9.78 42.58
N GLU A 296 -38.21 9.38 41.82
CA GLU A 296 -39.58 9.24 42.34
C GLU A 296 -39.70 8.14 43.41
N GLN A 297 -38.90 7.07 43.33
CA GLN A 297 -38.85 6.03 44.38
C GLN A 297 -38.35 6.55 45.74
N PHE A 298 -37.52 7.60 45.74
CA PHE A 298 -36.98 8.21 46.97
C PHE A 298 -37.72 9.49 47.38
N ARG A 299 -38.73 9.90 46.62
CA ARG A 299 -39.56 11.05 46.95
C ARG A 299 -40.61 10.62 47.97
N HIS A 300 -40.24 10.67 49.24
CA HIS A 300 -41.19 10.59 50.34
C HIS A 300 -41.94 11.91 50.44
N GLU A 301 -43.14 11.96 49.87
CA GLU A 301 -44.06 13.08 50.06
C GLU A 301 -44.70 12.96 51.44
N GLU A 302 -44.16 13.66 52.43
CA GLU A 302 -44.98 14.10 53.54
C GLU A 302 -45.96 15.14 52.97
N SER A 303 -47.27 14.88 53.10
CA SER A 303 -48.30 15.80 52.67
C SER A 303 -48.30 17.03 53.57
N VAL A 304 -47.50 18.03 53.20
CA VAL A 304 -47.57 19.37 53.77
C VAL A 304 -48.77 20.07 53.12
N TYR A 305 -49.83 20.27 53.90
CA TYR A 305 -50.91 21.17 53.52
C TYR A 305 -50.39 22.61 53.68
N ILE A 306 -50.16 23.27 52.55
CA ILE A 306 -49.90 24.71 52.51
C ILE A 306 -51.26 25.38 52.27
N GLU A 307 -51.81 26.05 53.28
CA GLU A 307 -52.87 27.03 53.07
C GLU A 307 -52.26 28.18 52.26
N GLU A 308 -52.72 28.37 51.03
CA GLU A 308 -52.33 29.48 50.16
C GLU A 308 -52.82 30.80 50.76
N ALA A 309 -52.00 31.42 51.61
CA ALA A 309 -52.02 32.87 51.78
C ALA A 309 -51.34 33.47 50.54
N GLY A 310 -52.14 33.86 49.55
CA GLY A 310 -51.66 34.59 48.37
C GLY A 310 -50.96 35.88 48.80
N ALA A 311 -49.64 35.91 48.68
CA ALA A 311 -48.93 37.17 48.57
C ALA A 311 -49.24 37.75 47.18
N PRO A 312 -49.67 39.02 47.06
CA PRO A 312 -49.85 39.63 45.76
C PRO A 312 -48.49 39.73 45.07
N GLU A 313 -48.35 39.13 43.89
CA GLU A 313 -47.29 39.52 42.95
C GLU A 313 -47.54 40.98 42.58
N GLU A 314 -46.74 41.90 43.11
CA GLU A 314 -46.74 43.30 42.68
C GLU A 314 -46.32 43.35 41.21
N GLN A 315 -47.31 43.51 40.33
CA GLN A 315 -47.07 43.80 38.92
C GLN A 315 -46.41 45.18 38.84
N TRP A 316 -45.15 45.20 38.42
CA TRP A 316 -44.43 46.44 38.13
C TRP A 316 -45.15 47.19 37.00
N ILE A 317 -45.50 48.46 37.25
CA ILE A 317 -46.14 49.35 36.27
C ILE A 317 -45.12 50.43 35.91
N PHE A 318 -44.86 50.60 34.62
CA PHE A 318 -43.96 51.65 34.13
C PHE A 318 -44.64 53.02 34.20
N ASP A 319 -44.15 53.92 35.07
CA ASP A 319 -44.56 55.33 35.11
C ASP A 319 -43.53 56.23 34.42
N GLN A 320 -43.87 56.71 33.23
CA GLN A 320 -42.98 57.52 32.39
C GLN A 320 -42.65 58.88 33.02
N GLU A 321 -43.57 59.49 33.79
CA GLU A 321 -43.35 60.83 34.35
C GLU A 321 -42.35 60.79 35.52
N GLU A 322 -42.38 59.73 36.32
CA GLU A 322 -41.47 59.55 37.45
C GLU A 322 -40.02 59.36 36.98
N TYR A 323 -39.81 58.47 36.00
CA TYR A 323 -38.47 58.26 35.43
C TYR A 323 -37.95 59.49 34.67
N ARG A 324 -38.85 60.29 34.05
CA ARG A 324 -38.48 61.58 33.46
C ARG A 324 -37.96 62.56 34.51
N GLN A 325 -38.67 62.72 35.64
CA GLN A 325 -38.22 63.60 36.73
C GLN A 325 -36.88 63.16 37.32
N ARG A 326 -36.68 61.84 37.51
CA ARG A 326 -35.40 61.27 37.96
C ARG A 326 -34.28 61.61 36.96
N LEU A 327 -34.52 61.46 35.65
CA LEU A 327 -33.56 61.82 34.61
C LEU A 327 -33.23 63.32 34.63
N GLU A 328 -34.24 64.19 34.69
CA GLU A 328 -34.04 65.65 34.71
C GLU A 328 -33.21 66.14 35.90
N SER A 329 -33.36 65.49 37.06
CA SER A 329 -32.62 65.83 38.28
C SER A 329 -31.12 65.50 38.21
N GLN A 330 -30.72 64.61 37.30
CA GLN A 330 -29.34 64.10 37.17
C GLN A 330 -28.64 64.55 35.89
N LEU A 331 -29.21 65.48 35.14
CA LEU A 331 -28.57 66.04 33.95
C LEU A 331 -27.33 66.87 34.32
N PRO A 332 -26.22 66.76 33.56
CA PRO A 332 -26.03 65.95 32.36
C PRO A 332 -25.58 64.51 32.66
N VAL A 333 -26.18 63.52 31.96
CA VAL A 333 -25.82 62.10 32.08
C VAL A 333 -24.89 61.71 30.93
N ASP A 334 -23.70 61.22 31.24
CA ASP A 334 -22.66 60.86 30.26
C ASP A 334 -22.84 59.45 29.63
N ASP A 335 -23.53 58.54 30.32
CA ASP A 335 -23.82 57.18 29.84
C ASP A 335 -25.28 56.79 30.15
N PHE A 336 -26.18 57.15 29.24
CA PHE A 336 -27.62 56.98 29.40
C PHE A 336 -28.05 55.52 29.61
N PHE A 337 -27.47 54.57 28.87
CA PHE A 337 -27.89 53.17 28.97
C PHE A 337 -27.47 52.51 30.29
N SER A 338 -26.29 52.86 30.79
CA SER A 338 -25.85 52.44 32.13
C SER A 338 -26.74 53.04 33.23
N TRP A 339 -27.20 54.29 33.04
CA TRP A 339 -28.17 54.92 33.93
C TRP A 339 -29.52 54.20 33.92
N CYS A 340 -30.09 53.88 32.75
CA CYS A 340 -31.36 53.14 32.67
C CYS A 340 -31.29 51.79 33.39
N GLY A 341 -30.17 51.07 33.28
CA GLY A 341 -29.96 49.82 33.99
C GLY A 341 -29.92 49.98 35.51
N SER A 342 -29.27 51.04 35.98
CA SER A 342 -29.17 51.35 37.41
C SER A 342 -30.54 51.77 37.99
N ALA A 343 -31.27 52.64 37.28
CA ALA A 343 -32.58 53.12 37.69
C ALA A 343 -33.62 51.99 37.82
N ILE A 344 -33.61 51.01 36.90
CA ILE A 344 -34.49 49.84 37.01
C ILE A 344 -34.06 48.94 38.15
N SER A 345 -32.75 48.73 38.34
CA SER A 345 -32.26 47.85 39.39
C SER A 345 -32.60 48.33 40.81
N GLU A 346 -32.80 49.64 41.00
CA GLU A 346 -33.29 50.21 42.26
C GLU A 346 -34.74 49.81 42.56
N ASP A 347 -35.60 49.76 41.53
CA ASP A 347 -37.02 49.43 41.71
C ASP A 347 -37.29 47.91 41.60
N LYS A 348 -36.51 47.19 40.78
CA LYS A 348 -36.64 45.74 40.57
C LYS A 348 -35.28 45.07 40.30
N PRO A 349 -34.77 44.24 41.22
CA PRO A 349 -33.44 43.63 41.08
C PRO A 349 -33.35 42.59 39.94
N HIS A 350 -34.47 41.96 39.56
CA HIS A 350 -34.56 41.03 38.43
C HIS A 350 -35.53 41.57 37.38
N PHE A 351 -35.03 42.36 36.43
CA PHE A 351 -35.84 42.94 35.36
C PHE A 351 -35.73 42.16 34.04
N ARG A 352 -36.81 42.13 33.28
CA ARG A 352 -36.85 41.56 31.92
C ARG A 352 -36.36 42.59 30.90
N LEU A 353 -35.87 42.12 29.75
CA LEU A 353 -35.41 43.00 28.67
C LEU A 353 -36.51 43.97 28.16
N ASP A 354 -37.77 43.53 28.15
CA ASP A 354 -38.89 44.37 27.72
C ASP A 354 -39.10 45.58 28.67
N GLU A 355 -38.89 45.38 29.97
CA GLU A 355 -38.98 46.42 31.00
C GLU A 355 -37.82 47.43 30.84
N TYR A 356 -36.63 46.93 30.50
CA TYR A 356 -35.48 47.77 30.14
C TYR A 356 -35.75 48.63 28.89
N PHE A 357 -36.36 48.05 27.86
CA PHE A 357 -36.69 48.82 26.65
C PHE A 357 -37.72 49.92 26.91
N MET A 358 -38.67 49.71 27.83
CA MET A 358 -39.63 50.74 28.23
C MET A 358 -38.92 51.98 28.78
N ILE A 359 -37.91 51.82 29.63
CA ILE A 359 -37.18 52.97 30.19
C ILE A 359 -36.29 53.65 29.14
N THR A 360 -35.67 52.87 28.24
CA THR A 360 -34.88 53.46 27.15
C THR A 360 -35.71 54.31 26.18
N SER A 361 -37.04 54.15 26.16
CA SER A 361 -37.92 54.98 25.31
C SER A 361 -37.86 56.48 25.63
N LEU A 362 -37.41 56.86 26.84
CA LEU A 362 -37.21 58.25 27.25
C LEU A 362 -36.21 59.00 26.35
N ILE A 363 -35.37 58.28 25.59
CA ILE A 363 -34.44 58.89 24.64
C ILE A 363 -35.14 59.54 23.43
N PHE A 364 -36.38 59.15 23.14
CA PHE A 364 -37.13 59.65 21.99
C PHE A 364 -38.02 60.86 22.31
N GLU A 365 -37.92 61.43 23.52
CA GLU A 365 -38.64 62.64 23.88
C GLU A 365 -37.97 63.91 23.32
N ASP A 366 -38.77 64.85 22.81
CA ASP A 366 -38.31 66.03 22.05
C ASP A 366 -37.48 67.06 22.86
N ASP A 367 -37.39 66.87 24.18
CA ASP A 367 -36.81 67.79 25.16
C ASP A 367 -35.29 67.61 25.37
N TYR A 368 -34.70 66.57 24.77
CA TYR A 368 -33.31 66.18 24.99
C TYR A 368 -32.43 66.34 23.75
N GLU A 369 -31.20 66.83 23.93
CA GLU A 369 -30.14 66.79 22.93
C GLU A 369 -29.21 65.61 23.20
N ILE A 370 -28.99 64.79 22.18
CA ILE A 370 -28.19 63.56 22.26
C ILE A 370 -26.85 63.79 21.56
N GLU A 371 -25.77 63.72 22.32
CA GLU A 371 -24.40 63.69 21.79
C GLU A 371 -23.89 62.24 21.80
N SER A 372 -23.61 61.70 20.61
CA SER A 372 -22.97 60.39 20.46
C SER A 372 -21.45 60.56 20.51
N HIS A 373 -20.80 59.90 21.48
CA HIS A 373 -19.35 59.76 21.45
C HIS A 373 -18.98 58.69 20.40
N HIS A 374 -18.09 59.04 19.45
CA HIS A 374 -17.57 58.14 18.40
C HIS A 374 -17.08 56.78 18.97
N PRO A 375 -17.08 55.69 18.16
CA PRO A 375 -17.31 54.32 18.59
C PRO A 375 -16.06 53.64 19.17
N ALA A 376 -15.67 53.98 20.39
CA ALA A 376 -14.56 53.29 21.07
C ALA A 376 -14.86 52.84 22.51
N THR A 377 -16.02 53.20 23.07
CA THR A 377 -16.44 52.76 24.42
C THR A 377 -17.89 52.31 24.39
N ASN A 378 -18.11 51.00 24.40
CA ASN A 378 -19.43 50.39 24.53
C ASN A 378 -19.69 50.05 26.01
N ALA A 379 -20.89 50.33 26.50
CA ALA A 379 -21.39 49.84 27.77
C ALA A 379 -21.88 48.39 27.61
N ILE A 380 -21.53 47.51 28.56
CA ILE A 380 -21.98 46.12 28.57
C ILE A 380 -22.99 45.97 29.70
N LEU A 381 -24.24 45.69 29.35
CA LEU A 381 -25.29 45.39 30.31
C LEU A 381 -25.51 43.87 30.35
N LYS A 382 -25.52 43.30 31.56
CA LYS A 382 -25.81 41.88 31.78
C LYS A 382 -27.16 41.77 32.49
N SER A 383 -28.13 41.14 31.84
CA SER A 383 -29.35 40.62 32.47
C SER A 383 -29.24 39.10 32.55
N ASP A 384 -30.07 38.44 33.37
CA ASP A 384 -30.01 37.01 33.68
C ASP A 384 -30.01 36.11 32.43
N ASP A 385 -30.58 36.57 31.31
CA ASP A 385 -30.68 35.80 30.06
C ASP A 385 -29.74 36.28 28.92
N VAL A 386 -29.26 37.53 28.90
CA VAL A 386 -28.52 38.10 27.74
C VAL A 386 -27.50 39.18 28.15
N GLN A 387 -26.38 39.24 27.42
CA GLN A 387 -25.42 40.36 27.46
C GLN A 387 -25.63 41.31 26.27
N LEU A 388 -25.95 42.58 26.53
CA LEU A 388 -26.11 43.62 25.52
C LEU A 388 -24.90 44.55 25.50
N VAL A 389 -24.41 44.87 24.31
CA VAL A 389 -23.31 45.82 24.07
C VAL A 389 -23.90 47.08 23.43
N LEU A 390 -23.95 48.19 24.16
CA LEU A 390 -24.63 49.44 23.76
C LEU A 390 -23.63 50.60 23.65
N PRO A 391 -23.82 51.55 22.72
CA PRO A 391 -22.95 52.72 22.60
C PRO A 391 -23.20 53.70 23.76
N ARG A 392 -22.17 54.38 24.27
CA ARG A 392 -22.35 55.43 25.28
C ARG A 392 -22.98 56.68 24.67
N LEU A 393 -24.12 57.09 25.20
CA LEU A 393 -24.84 58.30 24.78
C LEU A 393 -24.86 59.31 25.92
N LYS A 394 -24.48 60.55 25.61
CA LYS A 394 -24.55 61.68 26.53
C LYS A 394 -25.82 62.48 26.25
N ILE A 395 -26.61 62.72 27.29
CA ILE A 395 -27.88 63.45 27.20
C ILE A 395 -27.77 64.80 27.92
N LYS A 396 -28.19 65.87 27.24
CA LYS A 396 -28.33 67.23 27.78
C LYS A 396 -29.76 67.74 27.58
N LYS A 397 -30.21 68.65 28.45
CA LYS A 397 -31.50 69.34 28.26
C LYS A 397 -31.38 70.33 27.10
N LYS A 398 -32.33 70.31 26.17
CA LYS A 398 -32.38 71.26 25.05
C LYS A 398 -32.69 72.65 25.59
N HIS A 399 -31.81 73.63 25.34
CA HIS A 399 -32.09 75.02 25.69
C HIS A 399 -33.14 75.58 24.72
N VAL A 400 -34.37 75.78 25.19
CA VAL A 400 -35.38 76.59 24.48
C VAL A 400 -34.93 78.04 24.54
N SER A 401 -34.24 78.51 23.51
CA SER A 401 -34.12 79.94 23.23
C SER A 401 -35.49 80.44 22.78
N GLU A 402 -36.12 81.29 23.60
CA GLU A 402 -37.28 82.09 23.24
C GLU A 402 -37.08 82.69 21.83
N LYS A 403 -38.00 82.37 20.91
CA LYS A 403 -38.09 83.06 19.62
C LYS A 403 -38.35 84.55 19.89
N PRO A 404 -37.83 85.48 19.09
CA PRO A 404 -38.51 86.76 18.96
C PRO A 404 -39.90 86.58 18.34
#